data_AF-A0AB39JCI7-F1
#
_entry.id   AF-A0AB39JCI7-F1
#
_cell.length_a   1.000
_cell.length_b   1.000
_cell.length_c   1.000
_cell.angle_alpha   90.00
_cell.angle_beta   90.00
_cell.angle_gamma   90.00
#
_symmetry.space_group_name_H-M   'P 1'
#
loop_
_entity.id
_entity.type
_entity.pdbx_description
1 polymer ?
#
loop_
_entity_poly.entity_id
_entity_poly.type
_entity_poly.pdbx_seq_one_letter_code
_entity_poly.pdbx_strand_id
1 'polypeptide(L)'
;MNDSQIENTNEELNRLYSLRKEAIDSLIPDMEKIEGVDEERKVEIYMTAARITNNSSLINLAYGAAKNISDTVARAEALIDIIQEANYAINKLENNRPL
;
A
#
# COMPACT_ATOMS: atom_id res chain seq x y z
N MET A 1 -31.76 -15.56 -10.51
CA MET A 1 -30.45 -15.54 -11.19
C MET A 1 -30.24 -16.93 -11.76
N ASN A 2 -29.85 -17.05 -13.03
CA ASN A 2 -29.66 -18.36 -13.69
C ASN A 2 -28.22 -18.85 -13.50
N ASP A 3 -28.00 -20.16 -13.61
CA ASP A 3 -26.69 -20.80 -13.37
C ASP A 3 -25.59 -20.23 -14.28
N SER A 4 -25.91 -19.86 -15.53
CA SER A 4 -24.97 -19.22 -16.46
C SER A 4 -24.55 -17.80 -16.05
N GLN A 5 -25.39 -17.02 -15.36
CA GLN A 5 -25.00 -15.69 -14.84
C GLN A 5 -24.08 -15.82 -13.61
N ILE A 6 -24.30 -16.84 -12.79
CA ILE A 6 -23.45 -17.12 -11.61
C ILE A 6 -22.06 -17.59 -12.06
N GLU A 7 -21.99 -18.48 -13.06
CA GLU A 7 -20.72 -18.98 -13.61
C GLU A 7 -19.89 -17.85 -14.26
N ASN A 8 -20.52 -16.97 -15.05
CA ASN A 8 -19.86 -15.78 -15.60
C ASN A 8 -19.36 -14.82 -14.51
N THR A 9 -20.11 -14.63 -13.43
CA THR A 9 -19.70 -13.76 -12.31
C THR A 9 -18.47 -14.33 -11.58
N ASN A 10 -18.43 -15.65 -11.40
CA ASN A 10 -17.29 -16.31 -10.76
C ASN A 10 -16.03 -16.28 -11.64
N GLU A 11 -16.17 -16.44 -12.95
CA GLU A 11 -15.06 -16.28 -13.89
C GLU A 11 -14.49 -14.86 -13.88
N GLU A 12 -15.36 -13.84 -13.91
CA GLU A 12 -14.95 -12.44 -13.84
C GLU A 12 -14.23 -12.13 -12.53
N LEU A 13 -14.78 -12.60 -11.40
CA LEU A 13 -14.17 -12.45 -10.09
C LEU A 13 -12.75 -13.06 -10.04
N ASN A 14 -12.58 -14.27 -10.58
CA ASN A 14 -11.28 -14.94 -10.65
C ASN A 14 -10.29 -14.18 -11.53
N ARG A 15 -10.73 -13.65 -12.68
CA ARG A 15 -9.88 -12.81 -13.56
C ARG A 15 -9.42 -11.54 -12.84
N LEU A 16 -10.32 -10.87 -12.12
CA LEU A 16 -9.98 -9.68 -11.35
C LEU A 16 -9.01 -9.97 -10.20
N TYR A 17 -9.16 -11.13 -9.53
CA TYR A 17 -8.18 -11.56 -8.52
C TYR A 17 -6.79 -11.80 -9.12
N SER A 18 -6.70 -12.46 -10.27
CA SER A 18 -5.43 -12.65 -10.98
C SER A 18 -4.81 -11.32 -11.41
N LEU A 19 -5.58 -10.45 -12.06
CA LEU A 19 -5.10 -9.12 -12.47
C LEU A 19 -4.59 -8.30 -11.29
N ARG A 20 -5.32 -8.29 -10.17
CA ARG A 20 -4.89 -7.60 -8.95
C ARG A 20 -3.57 -8.17 -8.43
N LYS A 21 -3.41 -9.49 -8.43
CA LYS A 21 -2.17 -10.14 -7.99
C LYS A 21 -1.00 -9.76 -8.89
N GLU A 22 -1.16 -9.85 -10.21
CA GLU A 22 -0.13 -9.49 -11.19
C GLU A 22 0.28 -8.02 -11.09
N ALA A 23 -0.69 -7.13 -10.88
CA ALA A 23 -0.44 -5.71 -10.66
C ALA A 23 0.39 -5.46 -9.38
N ILE A 24 0.06 -6.14 -8.27
CA ILE A 24 0.83 -6.04 -7.03
C ILE A 24 2.26 -6.57 -7.21
N ASP A 25 2.40 -7.72 -7.86
CA ASP A 25 3.71 -8.37 -8.10
C ASP A 25 4.60 -7.47 -8.99
N SER A 26 3.99 -6.69 -9.89
CA SER A 26 4.69 -5.71 -10.75
C SER A 26 4.99 -4.39 -10.05
N LEU A 27 4.13 -3.96 -9.11
CA LEU A 27 4.26 -2.68 -8.43
C LEU A 27 5.47 -2.65 -7.48
N ILE A 28 5.67 -3.72 -6.69
CA ILE A 28 6.68 -3.74 -5.62
C ILE A 28 8.10 -3.42 -6.13
N PRO A 29 8.60 -4.06 -7.21
CA PRO A 29 9.94 -3.76 -7.75
C PRO A 29 10.10 -2.34 -8.28
N ASP A 30 9.00 -1.71 -8.72
CA ASP A 30 9.03 -0.34 -9.23
C ASP A 30 9.05 0.69 -8.11
N MET A 31 8.51 0.36 -6.93
CA MET A 31 8.58 1.23 -5.74
C MET A 31 10.02 1.52 -5.32
N GLU A 32 10.93 0.56 -5.47
CA GLU A 32 12.35 0.75 -5.11
C GLU A 32 13.10 1.66 -6.10
N LYS A 33 12.49 1.99 -7.24
CA LYS A 33 13.13 2.73 -8.35
C LYS A 33 12.48 4.09 -8.61
N ILE A 34 11.63 4.59 -7.71
CA ILE A 34 10.95 5.87 -7.91
C ILE A 34 11.96 7.01 -7.81
N GLU A 35 12.23 7.62 -8.96
CA GLU A 35 13.10 8.79 -9.11
C GLU A 35 12.37 9.92 -9.83
N GLY A 36 12.86 11.16 -9.68
CA GLY A 36 12.33 12.32 -10.40
C GLY A 36 10.93 12.81 -9.96
N VAL A 37 10.40 12.25 -8.87
CA VAL A 37 9.14 12.65 -8.23
C VAL A 37 9.43 13.41 -6.93
N ASP A 38 8.60 14.38 -6.59
CA ASP A 38 8.72 15.11 -5.32
C ASP A 38 8.46 14.21 -4.11
N GLU A 39 8.96 14.63 -2.95
CA GLU A 39 8.95 13.80 -1.75
C GLU A 39 7.55 13.58 -1.17
N GLU A 40 6.63 14.55 -1.31
CA GLU A 40 5.23 14.41 -0.89
C GLU A 40 4.54 13.33 -1.72
N ARG A 41 4.70 13.38 -3.05
CA ARG A 41 4.13 12.39 -3.95
C ARG A 41 4.75 11.00 -3.76
N LYS A 42 6.05 10.91 -3.42
CA LYS A 42 6.66 9.63 -3.01
C LYS A 42 6.00 9.05 -1.77
N VAL A 43 5.74 9.86 -0.74
CA VAL A 43 5.02 9.41 0.47
C VAL A 43 3.65 8.84 0.10
N GLU A 44 2.86 9.57 -0.70
CA GLU A 44 1.54 9.10 -1.13
C GLU A 44 1.60 7.74 -1.82
N ILE A 45 2.51 7.59 -2.79
CA ILE A 45 2.67 6.36 -3.55
C ILE A 45 3.05 5.20 -2.62
N TYR A 46 4.05 5.38 -1.76
CA TYR A 46 4.50 4.34 -0.84
C TYR A 46 3.43 3.96 0.18
N MET A 47 2.71 4.94 0.74
CA MET A 47 1.63 4.70 1.70
C MET A 47 0.44 3.97 1.06
N THR A 48 0.05 4.35 -0.16
CA THR A 48 -0.99 3.64 -0.92
C THR A 48 -0.56 2.20 -1.21
N ALA A 49 0.68 1.99 -1.67
CA ALA A 49 1.19 0.66 -1.95
C ALA A 49 1.28 -0.20 -0.68
N ALA A 50 1.71 0.37 0.45
CA ALA A 50 1.74 -0.32 1.75
C ALA A 50 0.36 -0.85 2.14
N ARG A 51 -0.69 -0.01 2.04
CA ARG A 51 -2.07 -0.38 2.37
C ARG A 51 -2.62 -1.49 1.48
N ILE A 52 -2.38 -1.40 0.16
CA ILE A 52 -2.86 -2.38 -0.82
C ILE A 52 -2.19 -3.74 -0.60
N THR A 53 -0.88 -3.74 -0.35
CA THR A 53 -0.08 -4.96 -0.27
C THR A 53 0.05 -5.53 1.13
N ASN A 54 -0.35 -4.78 2.16
CA ASN A 54 -0.05 -5.05 3.56
C ASN A 54 1.47 -5.23 3.82
N ASN A 55 2.31 -4.58 3.02
CA ASN A 55 3.76 -4.67 3.16
C ASN A 55 4.30 -3.51 4.00
N SER A 56 4.71 -3.82 5.23
CA SER A 56 5.26 -2.83 6.16
C SER A 56 6.63 -2.27 5.73
N SER A 57 7.36 -2.92 4.80
CA SER A 57 8.61 -2.35 4.29
C SER A 57 8.37 -1.05 3.51
N LEU A 58 7.21 -0.91 2.88
CA LEU A 58 6.83 0.30 2.14
C LEU A 58 6.56 1.49 3.07
N ILE A 59 6.14 1.23 4.32
CA ILE A 59 5.98 2.28 5.35
C ILE A 59 7.36 2.91 5.67
N ASN A 60 8.43 2.11 5.68
CA ASN A 60 9.78 2.64 5.90
C ASN A 60 10.26 3.52 4.74
N LEU A 61 9.92 3.16 3.49
CA LEU A 61 10.22 4.00 2.31
C LEU A 61 9.44 5.32 2.36
N ALA A 62 8.15 5.27 2.75
CA ALA A 62 7.35 6.47 3.00
C ALA A 62 7.99 7.37 4.05
N TYR A 63 8.46 6.81 5.17
CA TYR A 63 9.19 7.56 6.18
C TYR A 63 10.49 8.17 5.69
N GLY A 64 11.24 7.44 4.86
CA GLY A 64 12.42 7.95 4.18
C GLY A 64 12.13 9.23 3.39
N ALA A 65 11.08 9.21 2.57
CA ALA A 65 10.66 10.36 1.76
C ALA A 65 10.10 11.50 2.62
N ALA A 66 9.26 11.20 3.62
CA ALA A 66 8.63 12.21 4.47
C ALA A 66 9.67 13.12 5.16
N LYS A 67 10.80 12.57 5.60
CA LYS A 67 11.89 13.36 6.21
C LYS A 67 12.50 14.41 5.28
N ASN A 68 12.41 14.21 3.97
CA ASN A 68 12.98 15.08 2.96
C ASN A 68 11.98 16.14 2.45
N ILE A 69 10.71 16.07 2.85
CA ILE A 69 9.71 17.09 2.53
C ILE A 69 10.18 18.43 3.11
N SER A 70 10.25 19.46 2.28
CA SER A 70 10.76 20.78 2.69
C SER A 70 9.74 21.56 3.51
N ASP A 71 8.48 21.56 3.10
CA ASP A 71 7.38 22.22 3.82
C ASP A 71 7.18 21.56 5.19
N THR A 72 7.25 22.37 6.25
CA THR A 72 7.16 21.89 7.63
C THR A 72 5.79 21.33 7.99
N VAL A 73 4.73 21.87 7.42
CA VAL A 73 3.35 21.43 7.67
C VAL A 73 3.11 20.12 6.93
N ALA A 74 3.40 20.07 5.63
CA ALA A 74 3.24 18.86 4.82
C ALA A 74 4.07 17.69 5.39
N ARG A 75 5.30 17.98 5.85
CA ARG A 75 6.13 16.99 6.54
C ARG A 75 5.48 16.47 7.82
N ALA A 76 4.91 17.35 8.64
CA ALA A 76 4.25 16.93 9.88
C ALA A 76 3.02 16.05 9.59
N GLU A 77 2.21 16.43 8.60
CA GLU A 77 1.05 15.65 8.16
C GLU A 77 1.46 14.26 7.65
N ALA A 78 2.46 14.19 6.76
CA ALA A 78 3.00 12.93 6.26
C ALA A 78 3.50 12.02 7.40
N LEU A 79 4.19 12.58 8.39
CA LEU A 79 4.67 11.82 9.54
C LEU A 79 3.53 11.30 10.43
N ILE A 80 2.46 12.08 10.62
CA ILE A 80 1.26 11.65 11.36
C ILE A 80 0.62 10.44 10.65
N ASP A 81 0.47 10.51 9.33
CA ASP A 81 -0.12 9.42 8.55
C ASP A 81 0.70 8.14 8.62
N ILE A 82 2.03 8.26 8.56
CA ILE A 82 2.96 7.13 8.73
C ILE A 82 2.81 6.50 10.12
N ILE A 83 2.71 7.31 11.18
CA ILE A 83 2.52 6.82 12.55
C ILE A 83 1.19 6.06 12.66
N GLN A 84 0.11 6.58 12.09
CA GLN A 84 -1.20 5.92 12.11
C GLN A 84 -1.17 4.57 11.39
N GLU A 85 -0.54 4.50 10.21
CA GLU A 85 -0.40 3.26 9.45
C GLU A 85 0.49 2.23 10.17
N ALA A 86 1.60 2.68 10.76
CA ALA A 86 2.47 1.83 11.57
C ALA A 86 1.71 1.24 12.78
N ASN A 87 0.93 2.07 13.48
CA ASN A 87 0.08 1.60 14.59
C ASN A 87 -0.95 0.58 14.12
N TYR A 88 -1.59 0.80 12.98
CA TYR A 88 -2.53 -0.16 12.39
C TYR A 88 -1.83 -1.51 12.10
N ALA A 89 -0.65 -1.47 11.48
CA ALA A 89 0.14 -2.67 11.17
C ALA A 89 0.58 -3.41 12.45
N ILE A 90 1.01 -2.69 13.49
CA ILE A 90 1.36 -3.26 14.80
C ILE A 90 0.14 -3.97 15.40
N ASN A 91 -1.00 -3.29 15.51
CA ASN A 91 -2.22 -3.86 16.07
C ASN A 91 -2.66 -5.11 15.30
N LYS A 92 -2.57 -5.10 13.96
CA LYS A 92 -2.91 -6.25 13.13
C LYS A 92 -1.98 -7.44 13.40
N LEU A 93 -0.69 -7.20 13.58
CA LEU A 93 0.28 -8.24 13.89
C LEU A 93 0.08 -8.81 15.29
N GLU A 94 -0.23 -7.97 16.28
CA GLU A 94 -0.50 -8.41 17.65
C GLU A 94 -1.77 -9.26 17.73
N ASN A 95 -2.85 -8.85 17.07
CA ASN A 95 -4.12 -9.58 17.06
C ASN A 95 -4.07 -10.92 16.30
N ASN A 96 -3.08 -11.10 15.41
CA ASN A 96 -2.91 -12.31 14.62
C ASN A 96 -1.85 -13.27 15.20
N ARG A 97 -1.28 -13.00 16.38
CA ARG A 97 -0.37 -13.96 17.04
C ARG A 97 -1.17 -15.16 17.56
N PRO A 98 -0.79 -16.41 17.22
CA PRO A 98 -1.37 -17.57 17.88
C PRO A 98 -1.02 -17.53 19.38
N LEU A 99 -2.02 -17.85 20.22
CA LEU A 99 -1.87 -18.01 21.67
C LEU A 99 -0.79 -19.03 22.04
#